data_AF-A0A7S1MER5-F1
#
_entry.id   AF-A0A7S1MER5-F1
#
_cell.length_a   1.000
_cell.length_b   1.000
_cell.length_c   1.000
_cell.angle_alpha   90.00
_cell.angle_beta   90.00
_cell.angle_gamma   90.00
#
_symmetry.space_group_name_H-M   'P 1'
#
loop_
_entity.id
_entity.type
_entity.pdbx_description
1 polymer ?
#
loop_
_entity_poly.entity_id
_entity_poly.type
_entity_poly.pdbx_seq_one_letter_code
_entity_poly.pdbx_strand_id
1 'polypeptide(L)'
;SSLARPCPIVQPSAPGGSSGMPIEKEGPKERFEKELQKFKVLQENLQKSYESRMGLIAQQQETELVKEEFDNIEDAAMVYKLVGPVMVKQNVDDAKANVVKRLEYINGELERSNKIIAGQEKDMEDNKKTLSRLQQEVQGAEGAGGAAS
;
A
#
# COMPACT_ATOMS: atom_id res chain seq x y z
N SER A 1 -60.68 54.40 26.23
CA SER A 1 -60.09 54.48 24.88
C SER A 1 -59.65 53.07 24.48
N SER A 2 -60.19 52.42 23.44
CA SER A 2 -60.11 52.76 22.01
C SER A 2 -58.66 52.62 21.51
N LEU A 3 -58.27 51.84 20.49
CA LEU A 3 -58.97 50.86 19.60
C LEU A 3 -58.27 49.47 19.74
N ALA A 4 -58.46 48.36 18.98
CA ALA A 4 -59.22 48.06 17.76
C ALA A 4 -59.60 46.53 17.66
N ARG A 5 -60.00 46.09 16.46
CA ARG A 5 -60.08 44.70 15.93
C ARG A 5 -59.59 44.76 14.45
N PRO A 6 -59.59 43.66 13.65
CA PRO A 6 -58.90 42.37 13.78
C PRO A 6 -58.09 42.02 12.50
N CYS A 7 -57.39 40.86 12.44
CA CYS A 7 -57.17 40.13 11.18
C CYS A 7 -56.67 38.69 11.43
N PRO A 8 -57.24 37.65 10.79
CA PRO A 8 -56.71 36.28 10.85
C PRO A 8 -55.72 36.02 9.71
N ILE A 9 -54.54 35.48 10.02
CA ILE A 9 -53.61 34.91 9.03
C ILE A 9 -53.45 33.43 9.35
N VAL A 10 -53.35 32.59 8.32
CA VAL A 10 -53.58 31.15 8.41
C VAL A 10 -52.39 30.34 7.87
N GLN A 11 -52.10 29.22 8.54
CA GLN A 11 -51.10 28.16 8.22
C GLN A 11 -49.59 28.47 8.39
N PRO A 12 -48.70 27.45 8.35
CA PRO A 12 -48.91 26.01 8.58
C PRO A 12 -48.02 25.42 9.71
N SER A 13 -48.28 24.15 10.04
CA SER A 13 -47.50 23.30 10.95
C SER A 13 -46.07 23.03 10.46
N ALA A 14 -45.09 23.07 11.37
CA ALA A 14 -43.76 22.51 11.14
C ALA A 14 -43.75 20.98 11.35
N PRO A 15 -43.10 20.23 10.45
CA PRO A 15 -42.18 19.20 10.90
C PRO A 15 -40.91 19.16 10.02
N GLY A 16 -39.83 19.81 10.47
CA GLY A 16 -38.49 19.74 9.86
C GLY A 16 -37.69 18.53 10.35
N GLY A 17 -38.12 17.32 10.02
CA GLY A 17 -37.49 16.08 10.45
C GLY A 17 -36.44 15.52 9.47
N SER A 18 -35.30 15.11 10.01
CA SER A 18 -34.25 14.28 9.37
C SER A 18 -33.77 14.70 7.96
N SER A 19 -32.58 15.31 7.92
CA SER A 19 -31.71 15.33 6.74
C SER A 19 -31.19 13.92 6.42
N GLY A 20 -32.03 13.10 5.80
CA GLY A 20 -31.58 11.87 5.14
C GLY A 20 -30.76 12.25 3.91
N MET A 21 -29.44 12.09 3.97
CA MET A 21 -28.61 12.18 2.77
C MET A 21 -29.07 11.09 1.77
N PRO A 22 -29.36 11.43 0.50
CA PRO A 22 -29.62 10.42 -0.50
C PRO A 22 -28.37 9.56 -0.67
N ILE A 23 -28.51 8.25 -0.52
CA ILE A 23 -27.47 7.29 -0.90
C ILE A 23 -27.51 7.21 -2.43
N GLU A 24 -26.84 8.17 -3.08
CA GLU A 24 -26.59 8.11 -4.50
C GLU A 24 -25.71 6.89 -4.77
N LYS A 25 -26.26 5.92 -5.54
CA LYS A 25 -25.48 4.78 -6.00
C LYS A 25 -24.41 5.33 -6.95
N GLU A 26 -23.15 5.36 -6.50
CA GLU A 26 -21.98 5.75 -7.30
C GLU A 26 -22.15 5.25 -8.75
N GLY A 27 -22.13 6.17 -9.72
CA GLY A 27 -22.42 5.83 -11.11
C GLY A 27 -21.33 4.93 -11.71
N PRO A 28 -21.61 4.18 -12.81
CA PRO A 28 -20.59 3.32 -13.44
C PRO A 28 -19.28 4.05 -13.78
N LYS A 29 -19.38 5.32 -14.21
CA LYS A 29 -18.25 6.21 -14.50
C LYS A 29 -17.44 6.59 -13.25
N GLU A 30 -18.10 6.84 -12.13
CA GLU A 30 -17.47 7.22 -10.86
C GLU A 30 -16.73 6.04 -10.23
N ARG A 31 -17.34 4.84 -10.27
CA ARG A 31 -16.69 3.59 -9.86
C ARG A 31 -15.45 3.28 -10.70
N PHE A 32 -15.53 3.53 -12.01
CA PHE A 32 -14.40 3.34 -12.92
C PHE A 32 -13.22 4.27 -12.57
N GLU A 33 -13.47 5.56 -12.35
CA GLU A 33 -12.43 6.50 -11.92
C GLU A 33 -11.83 6.12 -10.55
N LYS A 34 -12.68 5.71 -9.60
CA LYS A 34 -12.25 5.26 -8.26
C LYS A 34 -11.33 4.02 -8.32
N GLU A 35 -11.68 3.00 -9.10
CA GLU A 35 -10.80 1.85 -9.30
C GLU A 35 -9.54 2.20 -10.12
N LEU A 36 -9.59 3.18 -11.04
CA LEU A 36 -8.40 3.67 -11.77
C LEU A 36 -7.41 4.37 -10.82
N GLN A 37 -7.89 5.19 -9.89
CA GLN A 37 -7.04 5.84 -8.90
C GLN A 37 -6.42 4.80 -7.97
N LYS A 38 -7.20 3.80 -7.53
CA LYS A 38 -6.69 2.66 -6.77
C LYS A 38 -5.63 1.85 -7.55
N PHE A 39 -5.82 1.63 -8.85
CA PHE A 39 -4.83 0.96 -9.71
C PHE A 39 -3.49 1.72 -9.74
N LYS A 40 -3.51 3.04 -9.93
CA LYS A 40 -2.31 3.90 -9.92
C LYS A 40 -1.57 3.79 -8.59
N VAL A 41 -2.29 3.88 -7.46
CA VAL A 41 -1.72 3.75 -6.11
C VAL A 41 -1.13 2.35 -5.87
N LEU A 42 -1.79 1.28 -6.32
CA LEU A 42 -1.24 -0.08 -6.28
C LEU A 42 0.04 -0.20 -7.11
N GLN A 43 0.10 0.42 -8.29
CA GLN A 43 1.27 0.40 -9.16
C GLN A 43 2.48 1.11 -8.52
N GLU A 44 2.28 2.29 -7.92
CA GLU A 44 3.33 2.98 -7.17
C GLU A 44 3.82 2.18 -5.95
N ASN A 45 2.90 1.56 -5.21
CA ASN A 45 3.22 0.79 -4.01
C ASN A 45 3.97 -0.51 -4.35
N LEU A 46 3.61 -1.15 -5.47
CA LEU A 46 4.33 -2.31 -5.99
C LEU A 46 5.77 -1.93 -6.36
N GLN A 47 5.97 -0.82 -7.08
CA GLN A 47 7.29 -0.31 -7.45
C GLN A 47 8.17 -0.05 -6.22
N LYS A 48 7.64 0.67 -5.20
CA LYS A 48 8.34 0.92 -3.92
C LYS A 48 8.70 -0.38 -3.18
N SER A 49 7.82 -1.38 -3.24
CA SER A 49 8.05 -2.70 -2.62
C SER A 49 9.17 -3.48 -3.33
N TYR A 50 9.22 -3.41 -4.67
CA TYR A 50 10.31 -3.96 -5.48
C TYR A 50 11.65 -3.28 -5.17
N GLU A 51 11.70 -1.96 -5.11
CA GLU A 51 12.92 -1.20 -4.76
C GLU A 51 13.44 -1.55 -3.36
N SER A 52 12.54 -1.61 -2.37
CA SER A 52 12.87 -2.06 -1.02
C SER A 52 13.43 -3.50 -1.00
N ARG A 53 12.84 -4.42 -1.80
CA ARG A 53 13.34 -5.79 -1.93
C ARG A 53 14.75 -5.84 -2.54
N MET A 54 15.04 -5.03 -3.56
CA MET A 54 16.38 -4.99 -4.16
C MET A 54 17.44 -4.56 -3.12
N GLY A 55 17.10 -3.59 -2.25
CA GLY A 55 17.96 -3.19 -1.14
C GLY A 55 18.19 -4.27 -0.07
N LEU A 56 17.22 -5.17 0.14
CA LEU A 56 17.39 -6.35 1.01
C LEU A 56 18.28 -7.42 0.35
N ILE A 57 18.12 -7.67 -0.96
CA ILE A 57 18.97 -8.62 -1.71
C ILE A 57 20.44 -8.16 -1.70
N ALA A 58 20.71 -6.88 -1.89
CA ALA A 58 22.07 -6.35 -1.82
C ALA A 58 22.71 -6.58 -0.42
N GLN A 59 21.93 -6.34 0.66
CA GLN A 59 22.40 -6.62 2.02
C GLN A 59 22.57 -8.12 2.32
N GLN A 60 21.73 -8.99 1.72
CA GLN A 60 21.89 -10.44 1.80
C GLN A 60 23.24 -10.83 1.19
N GLN A 61 23.50 -10.43 -0.05
CA GLN A 61 24.73 -10.74 -0.79
C GLN A 61 25.99 -10.24 -0.07
N GLU A 62 25.97 -9.01 0.45
CA GLU A 62 27.07 -8.49 1.28
C GLU A 62 27.30 -9.35 2.54
N THR A 63 26.22 -9.76 3.21
CA THR A 63 26.30 -10.56 4.44
C THR A 63 26.72 -12.02 4.16
N GLU A 64 26.33 -12.57 3.02
CA GLU A 64 26.75 -13.90 2.53
C GLU A 64 28.24 -13.92 2.19
N LEU A 65 28.73 -12.93 1.43
CA LEU A 65 30.17 -12.78 1.15
C LEU A 65 30.99 -12.66 2.46
N VAL A 66 30.54 -11.82 3.40
CA VAL A 66 31.21 -11.71 4.72
C VAL A 66 31.20 -13.04 5.48
N LYS A 67 30.14 -13.85 5.36
CA LYS A 67 30.10 -15.21 5.94
C LYS A 67 31.12 -16.14 5.26
N GLU A 68 31.23 -16.11 3.94
CA GLU A 68 32.20 -16.91 3.19
C GLU A 68 33.65 -16.55 3.56
N GLU A 69 33.97 -15.26 3.73
CA GLU A 69 35.27 -14.81 4.25
C GLU A 69 35.53 -15.34 5.67
N PHE A 70 34.50 -15.35 6.54
CA PHE A 70 34.61 -15.93 7.88
C PHE A 70 34.81 -17.45 7.89
N ASP A 71 34.31 -18.17 6.89
CA ASP A 71 34.51 -19.62 6.76
C ASP A 71 35.92 -19.97 6.26
N ASN A 72 36.62 -19.04 5.60
CA ASN A 72 37.99 -19.19 5.10
C ASN A 72 39.08 -18.57 6.01
N ILE A 73 38.72 -18.04 7.18
CA ILE A 73 39.64 -17.32 8.06
C ILE A 73 40.61 -18.27 8.80
N GLU A 74 41.88 -17.86 8.96
CA GLU A 74 42.90 -18.62 9.70
C GLU A 74 42.56 -18.77 11.20
N ASP A 75 42.89 -19.93 11.80
CA ASP A 75 42.59 -20.27 13.21
C ASP A 75 43.15 -19.27 14.24
N ALA A 76 44.18 -18.49 13.89
CA ALA A 76 44.83 -17.50 14.75
C ALA A 76 44.44 -16.04 14.43
N ALA A 77 43.53 -15.81 13.49
CA ALA A 77 43.17 -14.48 13.02
C ALA A 77 42.50 -13.61 14.09
N MET A 78 42.79 -12.31 14.08
CA MET A 78 42.17 -11.33 14.99
C MET A 78 41.12 -10.51 14.27
N VAL A 79 39.86 -10.65 14.69
CA VAL A 79 38.72 -9.90 14.13
C VAL A 79 38.54 -8.58 14.88
N TYR A 80 38.33 -7.50 14.13
CA TYR A 80 38.05 -6.16 14.65
C TYR A 80 36.79 -5.60 14.02
N LYS A 81 35.98 -4.90 14.82
CA LYS A 81 34.78 -4.20 14.37
C LYS A 81 35.00 -2.69 14.47
N LEU A 82 34.76 -1.97 13.37
CA LEU A 82 34.76 -0.52 13.36
C LEU A 82 33.53 0.01 14.13
N VAL A 83 33.76 0.87 15.11
CA VAL A 83 32.73 1.53 15.92
C VAL A 83 33.05 3.02 15.98
N GLY A 84 32.41 3.81 15.11
CA GLY A 84 32.78 5.21 14.93
C GLY A 84 34.23 5.34 14.43
N PRO A 85 35.08 6.16 15.07
CA PRO A 85 36.48 6.33 14.66
C PRO A 85 37.45 5.25 15.20
N VAL A 86 36.98 4.24 15.94
CA VAL A 86 37.85 3.24 16.60
C VAL A 86 37.56 1.80 16.18
N MET A 87 38.62 0.98 16.13
CA MET A 87 38.53 -0.47 15.93
C MET A 87 38.46 -1.18 17.29
N VAL A 88 37.42 -1.97 17.51
CA VAL A 88 37.22 -2.75 18.74
C VAL A 88 37.48 -4.23 18.42
N LYS A 89 38.40 -4.87 19.15
CA LYS A 89 38.63 -6.32 19.00
C LYS A 89 37.36 -7.08 19.35
N GLN A 90 37.02 -8.08 18.54
CA GLN A 90 35.87 -8.96 18.74
C GLN A 90 36.33 -10.41 18.86
N ASN A 91 35.52 -11.23 19.53
CA ASN A 91 35.67 -12.68 19.47
C ASN A 91 35.20 -13.16 18.08
N VAL A 92 35.93 -14.10 17.49
CA VAL A 92 35.63 -14.66 16.16
C VAL A 92 34.27 -15.37 16.15
N ASP A 93 33.95 -16.14 17.20
CA ASP A 93 32.70 -16.89 17.30
C ASP A 93 31.50 -15.95 17.45
N ASP A 94 31.64 -14.89 18.26
CA ASP A 94 30.62 -13.85 18.41
C ASP A 94 30.42 -13.08 17.08
N ALA A 95 31.50 -12.81 16.35
CA ALA A 95 31.41 -12.16 15.04
C ALA A 95 30.67 -13.05 14.03
N LYS A 96 31.04 -14.34 13.92
CA LYS A 96 30.36 -15.34 13.08
C LYS A 96 28.87 -15.46 13.44
N ALA A 97 28.55 -15.60 14.73
CA ALA A 97 27.17 -15.71 15.20
C ALA A 97 26.33 -14.45 14.90
N ASN A 98 26.93 -13.27 14.92
CA ASN A 98 26.25 -12.02 14.53
C ASN A 98 25.98 -11.93 13.02
N VAL A 99 26.91 -12.41 12.17
CA VAL A 99 26.70 -12.48 10.71
C VAL A 99 25.58 -13.46 10.37
N VAL A 100 25.57 -14.65 10.99
CA VAL A 100 24.50 -15.65 10.81
C VAL A 100 23.13 -15.09 11.21
N LYS A 101 23.00 -14.49 12.39
CA LYS A 101 21.74 -13.87 12.85
C LYS A 101 21.28 -12.72 11.94
N ARG A 102 22.21 -11.94 11.38
CA ARG A 102 21.90 -10.88 10.41
C ARG A 102 21.34 -11.48 9.12
N LEU A 103 21.95 -12.56 8.61
CA LEU A 103 21.49 -13.26 7.40
C LEU A 103 20.11 -13.90 7.60
N GLU A 104 19.87 -14.56 8.73
CA GLU A 104 18.55 -15.10 9.12
C GLU A 104 17.47 -14.00 9.13
N TYR A 105 17.77 -12.83 9.71
CA TYR A 105 16.85 -11.70 9.73
C TYR A 105 16.54 -11.18 8.32
N ILE A 106 17.58 -10.97 7.49
CA ILE A 106 17.42 -10.47 6.10
C ILE A 106 16.59 -11.46 5.26
N ASN A 107 16.87 -12.77 5.37
CA ASN A 107 16.09 -13.80 4.68
C ASN A 107 14.62 -13.82 5.14
N GLY A 108 14.37 -13.62 6.44
CA GLY A 108 13.01 -13.45 6.96
C GLY A 108 12.29 -12.20 6.45
N GLU A 109 13.00 -11.08 6.26
CA GLU A 109 12.47 -9.86 5.64
C GLU A 109 12.20 -10.04 4.14
N LEU A 110 13.08 -10.72 3.40
CA LEU A 110 12.89 -11.05 1.99
C LEU A 110 11.65 -11.92 1.79
N GLU A 111 11.44 -12.93 2.63
CA GLU A 111 10.23 -13.75 2.61
C GLU A 111 8.95 -12.96 2.92
N ARG A 112 9.01 -11.96 3.81
CA ARG A 112 7.90 -11.04 4.06
C ARG A 112 7.64 -10.13 2.87
N SER A 113 8.70 -9.56 2.28
CA SER A 113 8.64 -8.71 1.09
C SER A 113 8.05 -9.44 -0.12
N ASN A 114 8.47 -10.68 -0.38
CA ASN A 114 7.92 -11.53 -1.44
C ASN A 114 6.42 -11.79 -1.27
N LYS A 115 5.93 -12.01 -0.05
CA LYS A 115 4.50 -12.20 0.24
C LYS A 115 3.69 -10.92 0.03
N ILE A 116 4.25 -9.75 0.38
CA ILE A 116 3.62 -8.45 0.15
C ILE A 116 3.51 -8.18 -1.35
N ILE A 117 4.60 -8.37 -2.11
CA ILE A 117 4.64 -8.19 -3.57
C ILE A 117 3.63 -9.11 -4.26
N ALA A 118 3.61 -10.41 -3.94
CA ALA A 118 2.66 -11.36 -4.53
C ALA A 118 1.19 -11.01 -4.22
N GLY A 119 0.92 -10.45 -3.03
CA GLY A 119 -0.40 -9.92 -2.68
C GLY A 119 -0.78 -8.70 -3.54
N GLN A 120 0.11 -7.72 -3.65
CA GLN A 120 -0.08 -6.50 -4.45
C GLN A 120 -0.26 -6.80 -5.95
N GLU A 121 0.49 -7.77 -6.50
CA GLU A 121 0.35 -8.22 -7.89
C GLU A 121 -1.02 -8.84 -8.15
N LYS A 122 -1.51 -9.66 -7.23
CA LYS A 122 -2.86 -10.23 -7.31
C LYS A 122 -3.95 -9.15 -7.21
N ASP A 123 -3.84 -8.24 -6.25
CA ASP A 123 -4.77 -7.12 -6.09
C ASP A 123 -4.81 -6.23 -7.34
N MET A 124 -3.66 -6.05 -8.00
CA MET A 124 -3.55 -5.32 -9.26
C MET A 124 -4.19 -6.07 -10.44
N GLU A 125 -4.04 -7.40 -10.51
CA GLU A 125 -4.70 -8.23 -11.53
C GLU A 125 -6.23 -8.21 -11.37
N ASP A 126 -6.73 -8.34 -10.14
CA ASP A 126 -8.17 -8.33 -9.84
C ASP A 126 -8.80 -6.94 -10.01
N ASN A 127 -8.07 -5.86 -9.68
CA ASN A 127 -8.47 -4.50 -10.02
C ASN A 127 -8.51 -4.30 -11.56
N LYS A 128 -7.51 -4.78 -12.31
CA LYS A 128 -7.49 -4.71 -13.78
C LYS A 128 -8.70 -5.42 -14.43
N LYS A 129 -9.08 -6.60 -13.93
CA LYS A 129 -10.31 -7.31 -14.36
C LYS A 129 -11.57 -6.47 -14.09
N THR A 130 -11.63 -5.84 -12.92
CA THR A 130 -12.74 -4.97 -12.52
C THR A 130 -12.84 -3.74 -13.41
N LEU A 131 -11.71 -3.10 -13.74
CA LEU A 131 -11.62 -1.98 -14.67
C LEU A 131 -12.10 -2.35 -16.08
N SER A 132 -11.64 -3.49 -16.63
CA SER A 132 -12.08 -3.95 -17.96
C SER A 132 -13.59 -4.19 -18.01
N ARG A 133 -14.18 -4.74 -16.94
CA ARG A 133 -15.63 -4.91 -16.84
C ARG A 133 -16.37 -3.58 -16.76
N LEU A 134 -15.95 -2.66 -15.88
CA LEU A 134 -16.58 -1.34 -15.75
C LEU A 134 -16.48 -0.53 -17.05
N GLN A 135 -15.39 -0.66 -17.80
CA GLN A 135 -15.22 -0.02 -19.11
C GLN A 135 -16.26 -0.51 -20.14
N GLN A 136 -16.58 -1.81 -20.15
CA GLN A 136 -17.65 -2.37 -20.99
C GLN A 136 -19.03 -1.86 -20.56
N GLU A 137 -19.29 -1.79 -19.24
CA GLU A 137 -20.56 -1.28 -18.71
C GLU A 137 -20.77 0.22 -19.04
N VAL A 138 -19.71 1.04 -19.00
CA VAL A 138 -19.77 2.47 -19.39
C VAL A 138 -20.02 2.63 -20.90
N GLN A 139 -19.29 1.89 -21.75
CA GLN A 139 -19.48 1.98 -23.21
C GLN A 139 -20.86 1.47 -23.66
N GLY A 140 -21.38 0.41 -23.02
CA GLY A 140 -22.72 -0.10 -23.29
C GLY A 140 -23.83 0.90 -22.90
N ALA A 141 -23.64 1.67 -21.83
CA ALA A 141 -24.57 2.72 -21.42
C ALA A 141 -24.57 3.93 -22.37
N GLU A 142 -23.41 4.31 -22.91
CA GLU A 142 -23.30 5.43 -23.86
C GLU A 142 -23.83 5.06 -25.26
N GLY A 143 -23.63 3.82 -25.70
CA GLY A 143 -24.17 3.32 -26.98
C GLY A 143 -25.70 3.29 -27.06
N ALA A 144 -26.39 3.13 -25.93
CA ALA A 144 -27.86 3.13 -25.88
C ALA A 144 -28.49 4.54 -25.96
N GLY A 145 -27.74 5.59 -25.60
CA GLY A 145 -28.23 6.97 -25.62
C GLY A 145 -28.24 7.63 -27.00
N GLY A 146 -27.43 7.14 -27.94
CA GLY A 146 -27.26 7.74 -29.27
C GLY A 146 -28.28 7.31 -30.33
N ALA A 147 -29.21 6.40 -30.02
CA ALA A 147 -30.16 5.82 -30.98
C ALA A 147 -31.60 6.36 -30.82
N ALA A 148 -31.80 7.43 -30.03
CA ALA A 148 -33.12 7.98 -29.67
C ALA A 148 -33.20 9.51 -29.88
N SER A 149 -32.55 10.03 -30.92
CA SER A 149 -32.61 11.44 -31.35
C SER A 149 -32.58 11.55 -32.87
#